data_AF-A0AAV7SG38-F1
#
_entry.id   AF-A0AAV7SG38-F1
#
_cell.length_a   1.000
_cell.length_b   1.000
_cell.length_c   1.000
_cell.angle_alpha   90.00
_cell.angle_beta   90.00
_cell.angle_gamma   90.00
#
_symmetry.space_group_name_H-M   'P 1'
#
loop_
_entity.id
_entity.type
_entity.pdbx_description
1 polymer ?
#
loop_
_entity_poly.entity_id
_entity_poly.type
_entity_poly.pdbx_seq_one_letter_code
_entity_poly.pdbx_strand_id
1 'polypeptide(L)'
;CHVPEQIQHTQPFPHEMFPSREGTSLRYKCQAGYKRKAGTSNLIVCKADAGEGTARWTRPEVECIRDPSLPPPPATFTTKRTTSSTAPEAHSTTY
;
A
#
# COMPACT_ATOMS: atom_id res chain seq x y z
N CYS A 1 10.30 -4.38 -21.16
CA CYS A 1 9.92 -3.68 -19.92
C CYS A 1 11.01 -3.83 -18.86
N HIS A 2 11.23 -2.78 -18.08
CA HIS A 2 12.20 -2.74 -16.98
C HIS A 2 11.57 -3.25 -15.67
N VAL A 3 12.13 -2.85 -14.53
CA VAL A 3 11.54 -3.10 -13.21
C VAL A 3 10.16 -2.44 -13.12
N PRO A 4 9.09 -3.18 -12.77
CA PRO A 4 7.77 -2.59 -12.57
C PRO A 4 7.75 -1.69 -11.34
N GLU A 5 6.78 -0.77 -11.28
CA GLU A 5 6.63 0.15 -10.16
C GLU A 5 6.34 -0.59 -8.84
N GLN A 6 6.91 -0.11 -7.73
CA GLN A 6 6.61 -0.67 -6.41
C GLN A 6 5.31 -0.06 -5.86
N ILE A 7 4.31 -0.90 -5.63
CA ILE A 7 3.03 -0.48 -5.04
C ILE A 7 3.05 -0.69 -3.52
N GLN A 8 2.32 0.14 -2.79
CA GLN A 8 2.24 0.03 -1.33
C GLN A 8 1.70 -1.33 -0.90
N HIS A 9 2.30 -1.87 0.15
CA HIS A 9 1.91 -3.16 0.74
C HIS A 9 1.97 -4.34 -0.24
N THR A 10 2.77 -4.24 -1.31
CA THR A 10 3.11 -5.40 -2.17
C THR A 10 4.49 -5.94 -1.82
N GLN A 11 4.68 -7.24 -2.03
CA GLN A 11 6.00 -7.85 -1.97
C GLN A 11 6.89 -7.23 -3.06
N PRO A 12 8.17 -6.95 -2.77
CA PRO A 12 9.10 -6.57 -3.82
C PRO A 12 9.26 -7.72 -4.80
N PHE A 13 9.35 -7.40 -6.07
CA PHE A 13 9.75 -8.42 -7.03
C PHE A 13 11.24 -8.74 -6.84
N PRO A 14 11.65 -10.01 -6.92
CA PRO A 14 13.07 -10.35 -6.89
C PRO A 14 13.78 -9.65 -8.05
N HIS A 15 15.02 -9.22 -7.85
CA HIS A 15 15.83 -8.47 -8.81
C HIS A 15 16.30 -9.33 -10.02
N GLU A 16 15.62 -10.44 -10.29
CA GLU A 16 15.95 -11.35 -11.38
C GLU A 16 15.15 -10.96 -12.63
N MET A 17 15.88 -10.33 -13.54
CA MET A 17 15.59 -10.12 -14.97
C MET A 17 14.12 -10.28 -15.36
N PHE A 18 13.32 -9.24 -15.09
CA PHE A 18 11.96 -9.13 -15.61
C PHE A 18 11.98 -9.36 -17.13
N PRO A 19 11.15 -10.27 -17.67
CA PRO A 19 11.17 -10.53 -19.09
C PRO A 19 10.81 -9.23 -19.82
N SER A 20 11.72 -8.77 -20.67
CA SER A 20 11.54 -7.54 -21.43
C SER A 20 10.59 -7.74 -22.62
N ARG A 21 10.16 -8.98 -22.88
CA ARG A 21 9.31 -9.37 -24.00
C ARG A 21 7.91 -8.81 -23.84
N GLU A 22 7.43 -8.19 -24.91
CA GLU A 22 6.04 -7.79 -25.04
C GLU A 22 5.10 -8.98 -24.87
N GLY A 23 3.95 -8.75 -24.24
CA GLY A 23 2.98 -9.78 -23.90
C GLY A 23 3.29 -10.53 -22.60
N THR A 24 4.47 -10.33 -22.00
CA THR A 24 4.77 -10.87 -20.66
C THR A 24 3.80 -10.27 -19.64
N SER A 25 3.22 -11.12 -18.79
CA SER A 25 2.36 -10.69 -17.69
C SER A 25 2.97 -10.99 -16.33
N LEU A 26 2.87 -10.06 -15.39
CA LEU A 26 3.25 -10.25 -13.99
C LEU A 26 2.07 -9.97 -13.06
N ARG A 27 2.12 -10.59 -11.88
CA ARG A 27 1.11 -10.39 -10.85
C ARG A 27 1.75 -9.88 -9.57
N TYR A 28 1.27 -8.74 -9.08
CA TYR A 28 1.62 -8.28 -7.74
C TYR A 28 1.08 -9.23 -6.68
N LYS A 29 1.88 -9.44 -5.65
CA LYS A 29 1.50 -10.15 -4.43
C LYS A 29 1.44 -9.16 -3.27
N CYS A 30 0.35 -9.17 -2.51
CA CYS A 30 0.28 -8.36 -1.29
C CYS A 30 1.24 -8.93 -0.22
N GLN A 31 1.76 -8.06 0.64
CA GLN A 31 2.53 -8.44 1.81
C GLN A 31 1.66 -9.24 2.80
N ALA A 32 2.31 -9.93 3.74
CA ALA A 32 1.61 -10.65 4.79
C ALA A 32 0.71 -9.68 5.61
N GLY A 33 -0.53 -10.10 5.85
CA GLY A 33 -1.54 -9.29 6.53
C GLY A 33 -2.28 -8.28 5.64
N TYR A 34 -2.01 -8.28 4.33
CA TYR A 34 -2.73 -7.51 3.34
C TYR A 34 -3.40 -8.42 2.31
N LYS A 35 -4.56 -8.00 1.82
CA LYS A 35 -5.31 -8.64 0.74
C LYS A 35 -5.59 -7.63 -0.36
N ARG A 36 -5.69 -8.13 -1.59
CA ARG A 36 -6.11 -7.30 -2.72
C ARG A 36 -7.55 -6.82 -2.51
N LYS A 37 -7.79 -5.53 -2.68
CA LYS A 37 -9.12 -4.93 -2.64
C LYS A 37 -9.99 -5.45 -3.77
N ALA A 38 -11.25 -5.76 -3.48
CA ALA A 38 -12.22 -6.14 -4.51
C ALA A 38 -12.34 -5.04 -5.58
N GLY A 39 -12.53 -5.44 -6.84
CA GLY A 39 -12.60 -4.51 -7.97
C GLY A 39 -11.26 -4.01 -8.52
N THR A 40 -10.12 -4.37 -7.91
CA THR A 40 -8.78 -3.99 -8.41
C THR A 40 -8.08 -5.13 -9.14
N SER A 41 -7.25 -4.83 -10.15
CA SER A 41 -6.44 -5.83 -10.85
C SER A 41 -5.00 -5.87 -10.29
N ASN A 42 -4.46 -7.05 -10.01
CA ASN A 42 -3.04 -7.23 -9.71
C ASN A 42 -2.18 -7.61 -10.92
N LEU A 43 -2.77 -7.65 -12.11
CA LEU A 43 -2.10 -8.05 -13.33
C LEU A 43 -1.53 -6.82 -14.04
N ILE A 44 -0.25 -6.87 -14.37
CA ILE A 44 0.39 -5.94 -15.31
C ILE A 44 0.92 -6.70 -16.51
N VAL A 45 0.90 -6.05 -17.67
CA VAL A 45 1.37 -6.63 -18.94
C VAL A 45 2.40 -5.71 -19.55
N CYS A 46 3.48 -6.29 -20.09
CA CYS A 46 4.48 -5.55 -20.84
C CYS A 46 3.95 -5.24 -22.24
N LYS A 47 3.80 -3.96 -22.58
CA LYS A 47 3.33 -3.49 -23.89
C LYS A 47 4.36 -2.56 -24.53
N ALA A 48 4.47 -2.59 -25.86
CA ALA A 48 5.22 -1.57 -26.57
C ALA A 48 4.56 -0.19 -26.37
N ASP A 49 5.32 0.79 -25.92
CA ASP A 49 4.88 2.18 -25.91
C ASP A 49 5.18 2.77 -27.30
N ALA A 50 4.11 2.92 -28.09
CA ALA A 50 4.19 3.37 -29.48
C ALA A 50 4.77 4.79 -29.64
N GLY A 51 4.82 5.59 -28.56
CA GLY A 51 5.36 6.95 -28.59
C GLY A 51 6.83 7.07 -28.25
N GLU A 52 7.41 6.10 -27.53
CA GLU A 52 8.73 6.24 -26.88
C GLU A 52 9.74 5.19 -27.35
N GLY A 53 9.33 4.25 -28.22
CA GLY A 53 10.19 3.17 -28.72
C GLY A 53 10.65 2.20 -27.63
N THR A 54 10.06 2.27 -26.44
CA THR A 54 10.37 1.42 -25.28
C THR A 54 9.14 0.63 -24.86
N ALA A 55 9.34 -0.56 -24.29
CA ALA A 55 8.23 -1.34 -23.74
C ALA A 55 8.04 -1.00 -22.26
N ARG A 56 6.81 -0.67 -21.85
CA ARG A 56 6.44 -0.31 -20.47
C ARG A 56 5.37 -1.25 -19.92
N TRP A 57 5.38 -1.43 -18.60
CA TRP A 57 4.31 -2.14 -17.91
C TRP A 57 3.01 -1.31 -17.97
N THR A 58 1.87 -1.97 -18.17
CA THR A 58 0.55 -1.32 -18.00
C THR A 58 0.43 -0.74 -16.60
N ARG A 59 -0.35 0.34 -16.46
CA ARG A 59 -0.60 0.97 -15.15
C ARG A 59 -1.12 -0.07 -14.16
N PRO A 60 -0.48 -0.22 -12.98
CA PRO A 60 -0.97 -1.11 -11.95
C PRO A 60 -2.21 -0.50 -11.30
N GLU A 61 -3.31 -1.25 -11.31
CA GLU A 61 -4.56 -0.86 -10.63
C GLU A 61 -4.71 -1.54 -9.27
N VAL A 62 -3.65 -2.23 -8.82
CA VAL A 62 -3.69 -3.05 -7.61
C VAL A 62 -3.73 -2.20 -6.36
N GLU A 63 -4.62 -2.53 -5.45
CA GLU A 63 -4.66 -1.94 -4.11
C GLU A 63 -4.62 -3.07 -3.08
N CYS A 64 -3.59 -3.09 -2.24
CA CYS A 64 -3.48 -4.03 -1.12
C CYS A 64 -3.95 -3.34 0.16
N ILE A 65 -5.09 -3.79 0.67
CA ILE A 65 -5.71 -3.31 1.91
C ILE A 65 -5.38 -4.27 3.04
N ARG A 66 -5.39 -3.79 4.29
CA ARG A 66 -5.22 -4.67 5.45
C ARG A 66 -6.29 -5.75 5.40
N ASP A 67 -5.90 -6.99 5.66
CA ASP A 67 -6.82 -8.11 5.63
C ASP A 67 -8.01 -7.86 6.58
N PRO A 68 -9.25 -7.80 6.06
CA PRO A 68 -10.43 -7.52 6.89
C PRO A 68 -10.71 -8.58 7.95
N SER A 69 -10.18 -9.81 7.79
CA SER A 69 -10.33 -10.85 8.81
C SER A 69 -9.34 -10.73 9.97
N LEU A 70 -8.33 -9.85 9.87
CA LEU A 70 -7.40 -9.62 10.97
C LEU A 70 -8.02 -8.69 12.01
N PRO A 71 -7.77 -8.91 13.32
CA PRO A 71 -8.19 -7.99 14.35
C PRO A 71 -7.68 -6.58 14.05
N PRO A 72 -8.45 -5.53 14.34
CA PRO A 72 -8.03 -4.16 14.11
C PRO A 72 -6.66 -3.93 14.76
N PRO A 73 -5.77 -3.13 14.13
CA PRO A 73 -4.50 -2.81 14.75
C PRO A 73 -4.77 -2.22 16.13
N PRO A 74 -3.93 -2.54 17.14
CA PRO A 74 -4.08 -1.96 18.46
C PRO A 74 -4.12 -0.45 18.27
N ALA A 75 -5.11 0.21 18.87
CA ALA A 75 -5.17 1.67 18.88
C ALA A 75 -3.89 2.13 19.56
N THR A 76 -2.91 2.57 18.78
CA THR A 76 -1.85 3.40 19.33
C THR A 76 -2.58 4.65 19.78
N PHE A 77 -2.88 4.74 21.07
CA PHE A 77 -3.04 6.01 21.73
C PHE A 77 -1.72 6.73 21.51
N THR A 78 -1.59 7.40 20.37
CA THR A 78 -0.62 8.46 20.21
C THR A 78 -1.07 9.50 21.22
N THR A 79 -0.55 9.41 22.44
CA THR A 79 -0.53 10.50 23.40
C THR A 79 0.12 11.65 22.66
N LYS A 80 -0.71 12.44 21.98
CA LYS A 80 -0.34 13.77 21.52
C LYS A 80 0.02 14.51 22.80
N ARG A 81 1.32 14.57 23.07
CA ARG A 81 1.90 15.52 24.02
C ARG A 81 1.56 16.91 23.48
N THR A 82 0.42 17.43 23.88
CA THR A 82 0.10 18.85 23.75
C THR A 82 0.23 19.44 25.15
N THR A 83 1.45 19.89 25.45
CA THR A 83 1.68 20.92 26.45
C THR A 83 0.94 22.18 26.03
N SER A 84 -0.15 22.54 26.70
CA SER A 84 -0.42 23.89 27.22
C SER A 84 -1.86 24.04 27.74
N SER A 85 -1.93 24.67 28.92
CA SER A 85 -3.02 25.50 29.45
C SER A 85 -4.20 24.87 30.20
N THR A 86 -4.03 24.93 31.53
CA THR A 86 -4.98 25.52 32.50
C THR A 86 -6.27 24.75 32.79
N ALA A 87 -6.21 23.93 33.84
CA ALA A 87 -7.38 23.60 34.65
C ALA A 87 -7.59 24.70 35.71
N PRO A 88 -8.78 25.31 35.85
CA PRO A 88 -9.16 25.88 37.13
C PRO A 88 -9.58 24.73 38.05
N GLU A 89 -8.81 24.58 39.12
CA GLU A 89 -9.13 23.77 40.28
C GLU A 89 -10.35 24.37 41.01
N ALA A 90 -11.40 23.56 41.22
CA ALA A 90 -12.41 23.84 42.23
C ALA A 90 -13.02 22.49 42.69
N HIS A 91 -12.43 21.93 43.75
CA HIS A 91 -13.05 20.86 44.52
C HIS A 91 -14.02 21.45 45.55
N SER A 92 -15.18 20.82 45.63
CA SER A 92 -16.40 21.20 46.37
C SER A 92 -16.22 21.21 47.88
N THR A 93 -16.78 22.23 48.54
CA THR A 93 -17.03 22.28 49.99
C THR A 93 -18.25 21.41 50.33
N THR A 94 -18.14 20.57 51.36
CA THR A 94 -19.26 19.81 51.94
C THR A 94 -19.62 20.42 53.30
N TYR A 95 -20.91 20.59 53.54
CA TYR A 95 -21.53 21.13 54.77
C TYR A 95 -21.78 20.02 55.80
#